data_AF-A0A354EN35-F1
#
_entry.id   AF-A0A354EN35-F1
#
_cell.length_a   1.000
_cell.length_b   1.000
_cell.length_c   1.000
_cell.angle_alpha   90.00
_cell.angle_beta   90.00
_cell.angle_gamma   90.00
#
_symmetry.space_group_name_H-M   'P 1'
#
loop_
_entity.id
_entity.type
_entity.pdbx_description
1 polymer ?
#
loop_
_entity_poly.entity_id
_entity_poly.type
_entity_poly.pdbx_seq_one_letter_code
_entity_poly.pdbx_strand_id
1 'polypeptide(L)'
;SDKGWGVGLHRYDVRANEPWMHPRARTIAIPVSHQDQVVAISDDARVIASSGFTPYAGLAWGEDAISFQCHPEFQPDYAAALIEGRRGARIPHDLADEAIDSLKRPNDRAVLTAWIRAFLLLTPPPVEDQGSGI
;
A
#
# COMPACT_ATOMS: atom_id res chain seq x y z
N SER A 1 15.45 9.25 0.51
CA SER A 1 14.80 10.04 1.59
C SER A 1 15.52 9.73 2.89
N ASP A 2 15.55 10.65 3.85
CA ASP A 2 16.26 10.47 5.12
C ASP A 2 15.47 9.65 6.16
N LYS A 3 14.29 9.14 5.78
CA LYS A 3 13.38 8.40 6.66
C LYS A 3 13.78 6.93 6.89
N GLY A 4 14.78 6.41 6.18
CA GLY A 4 15.28 5.05 6.36
C GLY A 4 14.32 3.95 5.86
N TRP A 5 14.36 2.79 6.50
CA TRP A 5 13.61 1.60 6.09
C TRP A 5 12.13 1.66 6.47
N GLY A 6 11.26 1.49 5.47
CA GLY A 6 9.86 1.11 5.65
C GLY A 6 9.74 -0.41 5.55
N VAL A 7 9.51 -1.06 6.69
CA VAL A 7 9.39 -2.52 6.82
C VAL A 7 8.22 -2.88 7.74
N GLY A 8 7.57 -4.01 7.46
CA GLY A 8 6.41 -4.46 8.23
C GLY A 8 5.09 -3.92 7.67
N LEU A 9 4.09 -3.73 8.52
CA LEU A 9 2.75 -3.32 8.11
C LEU A 9 2.55 -1.81 8.28
N HIS A 10 2.53 -1.09 7.15
CA HIS A 10 2.31 0.36 7.14
C HIS A 10 0.84 0.68 6.83
N ARG A 11 0.32 1.74 7.45
CA ARG A 11 -1.02 2.28 7.19
C ARG A 11 -0.94 3.56 6.36
N TYR A 12 -1.85 3.67 5.40
CA TYR A 12 -1.96 4.82 4.51
C TYR A 12 -3.37 5.40 4.56
N ASP A 13 -3.45 6.72 4.55
CA ASP A 13 -4.68 7.45 4.28
C ASP A 13 -4.96 7.43 2.79
N VAL A 14 -6.19 7.10 2.43
CA VAL A 14 -6.69 7.26 1.05
C VAL A 14 -7.01 8.73 0.84
N ARG A 15 -6.31 9.36 -0.10
CA ARG A 15 -6.38 10.80 -0.36
C ARG A 15 -7.37 11.18 -1.45
N ALA A 16 -7.60 10.28 -2.39
CA ALA A 16 -8.55 10.48 -3.48
C ALA A 16 -9.29 9.17 -3.77
N ASN A 17 -10.50 9.33 -4.30
CA ASN A 17 -11.36 8.22 -4.70
C ASN A 17 -11.37 8.13 -6.22
N GLU A 18 -10.74 7.10 -6.76
CA GLU A 18 -10.76 6.83 -8.20
C GLU A 18 -11.92 5.87 -8.56
N PRO A 19 -12.45 5.88 -9.79
CA PRO A 19 -13.59 5.05 -10.19
C PRO A 19 -13.37 3.54 -10.03
N TRP A 20 -12.12 3.07 -10.12
CA TRP A 20 -11.72 1.66 -9.99
C TRP A 20 -11.39 1.24 -8.55
N MET A 21 -11.46 2.15 -7.57
CA MET A 21 -11.16 1.84 -6.16
C MET A 21 -12.38 1.23 -5.44
N HIS A 22 -12.68 -0.03 -5.75
CA HIS A 22 -13.73 -0.83 -5.12
C HIS A 22 -13.17 -2.10 -4.48
N PRO A 23 -13.47 -2.38 -3.19
CA PRO A 23 -14.36 -1.63 -2.29
C PRO A 23 -13.76 -0.28 -1.85
N ARG A 24 -14.61 0.67 -1.46
CA ARG A 24 -14.16 1.97 -0.94
C ARG A 24 -13.50 1.79 0.44
N ALA A 25 -12.42 2.51 0.69
CA ALA A 25 -11.73 2.52 1.97
C ALA A 25 -11.23 3.93 2.32
N ARG A 26 -11.23 4.28 3.61
CA ARG A 26 -10.62 5.52 4.10
C ARG A 26 -9.13 5.37 4.40
N THR A 27 -8.73 4.16 4.80
CA THR A 27 -7.34 3.80 5.07
C THR A 27 -7.09 2.38 4.60
N ILE A 28 -5.85 2.07 4.23
CA ILE A 28 -5.39 0.70 3.95
C ILE A 28 -4.11 0.40 4.73
N ALA A 29 -3.95 -0.83 5.20
CA ALA A 29 -2.76 -1.34 5.86
C ALA A 29 -2.13 -2.47 5.02
N ILE A 30 -0.92 -2.25 4.50
CA ILE A 30 -0.28 -3.15 3.52
C ILE A 30 1.19 -3.37 3.92
N PRO A 31 1.73 -4.59 3.75
CA PRO A 31 3.16 -4.84 3.96
C PRO A 31 4.05 -3.95 3.09
N VAL A 32 5.19 -3.54 3.64
CA VAL A 32 6.22 -2.77 2.95
C VAL A 32 7.60 -3.38 3.16
N SER A 33 8.50 -3.11 2.22
CA SER A 33 9.91 -3.49 2.29
C SER A 33 10.72 -2.59 1.36
N HIS A 34 10.90 -1.32 1.72
CA HIS A 34 11.64 -0.35 0.93
C HIS A 34 12.50 0.55 1.81
N GLN A 35 13.65 1.00 1.30
CA GLN A 35 14.46 2.06 1.93
C GLN A 35 14.28 3.37 1.19
N ASP A 36 14.29 3.29 -0.14
CA ASP A 36 13.98 4.42 -0.99
C ASP A 36 12.48 4.65 -1.10
N GLN A 37 12.13 5.89 -1.38
CA GLN A 37 10.76 6.32 -1.62
C GLN A 37 10.77 7.50 -2.57
N VAL A 38 9.67 7.67 -3.29
CA VAL A 38 9.41 8.87 -4.08
C VAL A 38 9.45 10.08 -3.16
N VAL A 39 10.18 11.14 -3.57
CA VAL A 39 10.31 12.41 -2.84
C VAL A 39 9.88 13.61 -3.66
N ALA A 40 9.64 13.42 -4.94
CA ALA A 40 9.11 14.43 -5.86
C ALA A 40 8.23 13.72 -6.89
N ILE A 41 7.17 14.39 -7.32
CA ILE A 41 6.22 13.91 -8.33
C ILE A 41 6.10 14.98 -9.42
N SER A 42 5.65 14.57 -10.61
CA SER A 42 5.30 15.48 -11.69
C SER A 42 3.98 16.21 -11.41
N ASP A 43 3.75 17.34 -12.07
CA ASP A 43 2.55 18.17 -11.88
C ASP A 43 1.24 17.47 -12.27
N ASP A 44 1.31 16.46 -13.14
CA ASP A 44 0.18 15.66 -13.60
C ASP A 44 -0.09 14.42 -12.73
N ALA A 45 0.75 14.16 -11.72
CA ALA A 45 0.59 13.05 -10.79
C ALA A 45 -0.47 13.34 -9.74
N ARG A 46 -1.40 12.40 -9.54
CA ARG A 46 -2.39 12.46 -8.45
C ARG A 46 -1.98 11.56 -7.31
N VAL A 47 -1.94 12.10 -6.09
CA VAL A 47 -1.68 11.32 -4.87
C VAL A 47 -2.98 10.67 -4.40
N ILE A 48 -3.05 9.34 -4.50
CA ILE A 48 -4.24 8.55 -4.11
C ILE A 48 -4.08 7.89 -2.74
N ALA A 49 -2.85 7.66 -2.28
CA ALA A 49 -2.56 7.14 -0.94
C ALA A 49 -1.28 7.76 -0.36
N SER A 50 -1.25 7.99 0.95
CA SER A 50 -0.10 8.60 1.63
C SER A 50 -0.01 8.24 3.10
N SER A 51 1.15 8.41 3.69
CA SER A 51 1.36 8.42 5.15
C SER A 51 2.43 9.44 5.52
N GLY A 52 2.59 9.70 6.83
CA GLY A 52 3.70 10.52 7.32
C GLY A 52 5.07 9.95 6.92
N PHE A 53 5.19 8.63 6.79
CA PHE A 53 6.43 7.97 6.35
C PHE A 53 6.61 8.07 4.83
N THR A 54 5.57 7.76 4.04
CA THR A 54 5.61 7.79 2.56
C THR A 54 4.51 8.72 2.03
N PRO A 55 4.80 10.02 1.79
CA PRO A 55 3.79 10.98 1.33
C PRO A 55 3.21 10.64 -0.06
N TYR A 56 4.00 9.96 -0.90
CA TYR A 56 3.63 9.55 -2.25
C TYR A 56 3.50 8.02 -2.33
N ALA A 57 2.67 7.44 -1.45
CA ALA A 57 2.57 5.98 -1.30
C ALA A 57 1.76 5.30 -2.40
N GLY A 58 0.78 6.01 -2.96
CA GLY A 58 0.06 5.60 -4.15
C GLY A 58 -0.14 6.79 -5.07
N LEU A 59 0.17 6.60 -6.35
CA LEU A 59 0.09 7.64 -7.38
C LEU A 59 -0.71 7.14 -8.58
N ALA A 60 -1.38 8.05 -9.27
CA ALA A 60 -2.09 7.80 -10.53
C ALA A 60 -1.80 8.91 -11.55
N TRP A 61 -1.79 8.56 -12.83
CA TRP A 61 -1.61 9.47 -13.97
C TRP A 61 -2.61 9.12 -15.07
N GLY A 62 -3.29 10.14 -15.61
CA GLY A 62 -4.33 9.94 -16.61
C GLY A 62 -5.33 8.86 -16.17
N GLU A 63 -5.68 7.98 -17.10
CA GLU A 63 -6.53 6.79 -16.85
C GLU A 63 -5.75 5.47 -16.94
N ASP A 64 -4.46 5.52 -17.35
CA ASP A 64 -3.72 4.33 -17.83
C ASP A 64 -2.51 3.96 -16.97
N ALA A 65 -2.15 4.75 -15.96
CA ALA A 65 -1.04 4.42 -15.07
C ALA A 65 -1.33 4.65 -13.58
N ILE A 66 -0.91 3.67 -12.76
CA ILE A 66 -0.90 3.75 -11.30
C ILE A 66 0.39 3.15 -10.73
N SER A 67 0.77 3.58 -9.54
CA SER A 67 1.88 2.98 -8.77
C SER A 67 1.56 2.93 -7.28
N PHE A 68 2.13 1.94 -6.59
CA PHE A 68 2.09 1.82 -5.14
C PHE A 68 3.48 1.44 -4.61
N GLN A 69 3.89 2.07 -3.52
CA GLN A 69 5.15 1.77 -2.80
C GLN A 69 5.05 0.53 -1.91
N CYS A 70 3.84 0.09 -1.58
CA CYS A 70 3.60 -1.08 -0.73
C CYS A 70 3.46 -2.35 -1.56
N HIS A 71 3.52 -3.50 -0.88
CA HIS A 71 3.54 -4.82 -1.51
C HIS A 71 2.27 -5.62 -1.20
N PRO A 72 1.14 -5.36 -1.88
CA PRO A 72 -0.06 -6.17 -1.75
C PRO A 72 0.14 -7.64 -2.15
N GLU A 73 1.21 -7.95 -2.87
CA GLU A 73 1.62 -9.29 -3.25
C GLU A 73 2.31 -10.07 -2.11
N PHE A 74 2.81 -9.41 -1.05
CA PHE A 74 3.53 -10.08 0.03
C PHE A 74 2.61 -10.70 1.08
N GLN A 75 2.65 -12.03 1.21
CA GLN A 75 2.15 -12.72 2.41
C GLN A 75 2.86 -12.21 3.67
N PRO A 76 2.16 -12.03 4.81
CA PRO A 76 2.80 -11.59 6.05
C PRO A 76 4.03 -12.43 6.40
N ASP A 77 3.94 -13.75 6.28
CA ASP A 77 5.05 -14.67 6.54
C ASP A 77 6.23 -14.46 5.58
N TYR A 78 5.94 -14.15 4.31
CA TYR A 78 6.97 -13.82 3.32
C TYR A 78 7.66 -12.49 3.64
N ALA A 79 6.89 -11.46 4.00
CA ALA A 79 7.44 -10.17 4.42
C ALA A 79 8.31 -10.32 5.69
N ALA A 80 7.86 -11.12 6.65
CA ALA A 80 8.64 -11.43 7.87
C ALA A 80 9.96 -12.14 7.54
N ALA A 81 9.94 -13.13 6.64
CA ALA A 81 11.14 -13.82 6.20
C ALA A 81 12.14 -12.87 5.50
N LEU A 82 11.65 -11.93 4.69
CA LEU A 82 12.50 -10.90 4.06
C LEU A 82 13.12 -9.94 5.08
N ILE A 83 12.40 -9.60 6.15
CA ILE A 83 12.91 -8.77 7.24
C ILE A 83 14.00 -9.53 8.00
N GLU A 84 13.75 -10.79 8.36
CA GLU A 84 14.69 -11.63 9.10
C GLU A 84 16.01 -11.81 8.33
N GLY A 85 15.93 -12.08 7.02
CA GLY A 85 17.13 -12.20 6.17
C GLY A 85 17.97 -10.93 6.04
N ARG A 86 17.47 -9.77 6.50
CA ARG A 86 18.16 -8.47 6.46
C ARG A 86 18.44 -7.88 7.84
N ARG A 87 17.97 -8.54 8.90
CA ARG A 87 18.16 -8.15 10.30
C ARG A 87 19.65 -8.05 10.62
N GLY A 88 20.03 -6.99 11.32
CA GLY A 88 21.41 -6.73 11.76
C GLY A 88 22.36 -6.28 10.64
N ALA A 89 22.06 -6.56 9.37
CA ALA A 89 22.86 -6.13 8.23
C ALA A 89 22.35 -4.83 7.60
N ARG A 90 21.04 -4.76 7.30
CA ARG A 90 20.40 -3.58 6.68
C ARG A 90 19.28 -3.01 7.54
N ILE A 91 18.58 -3.87 8.27
CA ILE A 91 17.49 -3.47 9.16
C ILE A 91 17.98 -3.63 10.60
N PRO A 92 17.98 -2.56 11.42
CA PRO A 92 18.26 -2.63 12.85
C PRO A 92 17.41 -3.70 13.57
N HIS A 93 17.94 -4.31 14.62
CA HIS A 93 17.28 -5.43 15.30
C HIS A 93 15.93 -5.03 15.91
N ASP A 94 15.88 -3.87 16.55
CA ASP A 94 14.66 -3.27 17.12
C ASP A 94 13.60 -3.02 16.06
N LEU A 95 13.97 -2.38 14.95
CA LEU A 95 13.06 -2.12 13.83
C LEU A 95 12.55 -3.43 13.21
N ALA A 96 13.40 -4.45 13.09
CA ALA A 96 12.99 -5.75 12.57
C ALA A 96 11.97 -6.45 13.49
N ASP A 97 12.14 -6.36 14.82
CA ASP A 97 11.19 -6.91 15.78
C ASP A 97 9.83 -6.22 15.71
N GLU A 98 9.83 -4.88 15.70
CA GLU A 98 8.61 -4.08 15.53
C GLU A 98 7.91 -4.39 14.21
N ALA A 99 8.67 -4.49 13.12
CA ALA A 99 8.13 -4.77 11.79
C ALA A 99 7.49 -6.16 11.72
N ILE A 100 8.15 -7.19 12.25
CA ILE A 100 7.61 -8.56 12.28
C ILE A 100 6.36 -8.64 13.16
N ASP A 101 6.36 -7.99 14.32
CA ASP A 101 5.18 -7.96 15.17
C ASP A 101 3.99 -7.26 14.49
N SER A 102 4.27 -6.14 13.80
CA SER A 102 3.26 -5.36 13.10
C SER A 102 2.51 -6.15 12.03
N LEU A 103 3.16 -7.15 11.40
CA LEU A 103 2.62 -8.01 10.34
C LEU A 103 1.59 -9.03 10.85
N LYS A 104 1.50 -9.26 12.17
CA LYS A 104 0.49 -10.14 12.78
C LYS A 104 -0.92 -9.51 12.80
N ARG A 105 -1.01 -8.20 12.57
CA ARG A 105 -2.28 -7.47 12.55
C ARG A 105 -3.00 -7.67 11.20
N PRO A 106 -4.34 -7.47 11.16
CA PRO A 106 -5.09 -7.51 9.91
C PRO A 106 -4.52 -6.55 8.86
N ASN A 107 -4.57 -6.96 7.59
CA ASN A 107 -4.11 -6.18 6.46
C ASN A 107 -5.19 -6.08 5.37
N ASP A 108 -5.05 -5.10 4.50
CA ASP A 108 -6.03 -4.75 3.47
C ASP A 108 -5.54 -5.16 2.07
N ARG A 109 -4.69 -6.18 1.99
CA ARG A 109 -4.10 -6.62 0.71
C ARG A 109 -5.16 -7.02 -0.30
N ALA A 110 -6.24 -7.65 0.16
CA ALA A 110 -7.38 -8.01 -0.69
C ALA A 110 -8.06 -6.78 -1.30
N VAL A 111 -8.21 -5.69 -0.52
CA VAL A 111 -8.77 -4.42 -0.99
C VAL A 111 -7.88 -3.82 -2.08
N LEU A 112 -6.57 -3.67 -1.80
CA LEU A 112 -5.65 -3.09 -2.78
C LEU A 112 -5.51 -3.96 -4.04
N THR A 113 -5.55 -5.29 -3.88
CA THR A 113 -5.57 -6.23 -5.02
C THR A 113 -6.83 -6.06 -5.86
N ALA A 114 -7.99 -5.86 -5.23
CA ALA A 114 -9.23 -5.61 -5.95
C ALA A 114 -9.16 -4.30 -6.76
N TRP A 115 -8.56 -3.25 -6.20
CA TRP A 115 -8.34 -1.99 -6.91
C TRP A 115 -7.44 -2.17 -8.14
N ILE A 116 -6.30 -2.85 -7.97
CA ILE A 116 -5.36 -3.12 -9.08
C ILE A 116 -6.05 -3.95 -10.17
N ARG A 117 -6.84 -4.97 -9.79
CA ARG A 117 -7.60 -5.78 -10.75
C ARG A 117 -8.63 -4.94 -11.50
N ALA A 118 -9.40 -4.12 -10.80
CA ALA A 118 -10.41 -3.26 -11.43
C ALA A 118 -9.78 -2.25 -12.40
N PHE A 119 -8.65 -1.64 -12.01
CA PHE A 119 -7.87 -0.75 -12.85
C PHE A 119 -7.42 -1.44 -14.15
N LEU A 120 -6.77 -2.60 -14.03
CA LEU A 120 -6.25 -3.34 -15.19
C LEU A 120 -7.34 -3.88 -16.13
N LEU A 121 -8.52 -4.17 -15.59
CA LEU A 121 -9.63 -4.69 -16.38
C LEU A 121 -10.45 -3.58 -17.07
N LEU A 122 -10.18 -2.29 -16.79
CA LEU A 122 -10.92 -1.12 -17.27
C LEU A 122 -12.45 -1.33 -17.28
N THR A 123 -12.93 -2.16 -16.37
CA THR A 123 -14.34 -2.50 -16.29
C THR A 123 -14.95 -1.45 -15.36
N PRO A 124 -15.94 -0.65 -15.80
CA PRO A 124 -16.68 0.18 -14.86
C PRO A 124 -17.20 -0.72 -13.72
N PRO A 125 -17.16 -0.27 -12.46
CA PRO A 125 -17.56 -1.10 -11.33
C PRO A 125 -18.98 -1.64 -11.56
N PRO A 126 -19.32 -2.85 -11.05
CA PRO A 126 -20.71 -3.25 -11.00
C PRO A 126 -21.50 -2.14 -10.33
N VAL A 127 -22.58 -1.68 -10.96
CA VAL A 127 -23.51 -0.74 -10.35
C VAL A 127 -24.00 -1.40 -9.07
N GLU A 128 -23.72 -0.79 -7.91
CA GLU A 128 -24.36 -1.18 -6.66
C GLU A 128 -25.86 -0.87 -6.78
N ASP A 129 -26.63 -1.85 -7.26
CA ASP A 129 -28.07 -1.81 -7.16
C ASP A 129 -28.45 -2.17 -5.71
N GLN A 130 -28.84 -1.14 -4.97
CA GLN A 130 -29.59 -1.16 -3.71
C GLN A 130 -29.19 -2.22 -2.67
N GLY A 131 -28.41 -1.77 -1.67
CA GLY A 131 -28.55 -2.21 -0.29
C GLY A 131 -28.10 -3.64 0.04
N SER A 132 -26.87 -3.78 0.54
CA SER A 132 -26.55 -4.92 1.40
C SER A 132 -27.14 -4.64 2.79
N GLY A 133 -28.39 -5.06 2.96
CA GLY A 133 -28.94 -5.36 4.28
C GLY A 133 -28.22 -6.60 4.83
N ILE A 134 -27.17 -6.36 5.61
CA ILE A 134 -26.76 -7.20 6.73
C ILE A 134 -26.52 -6.30 7.94
#